data_AF-A0A7Z7LJ86-F1
#
_entry.id   AF-A0A7Z7LJ86-F1
#
_cell.length_a   1.000
_cell.length_b   1.000
_cell.length_c   1.000
_cell.angle_alpha   90.00
_cell.angle_beta   90.00
_cell.angle_gamma   90.00
#
_symmetry.space_group_name_H-M   'P 1'
#
loop_
_entity.id
_entity.type
_entity.pdbx_description
1 polymer ?
#
loop_
_entity_poly.entity_id
_entity_poly.type
_entity_poly.pdbx_seq_one_letter_code
_entity_poly.pdbx_strand_id
1 'polypeptide(L)'
;MPDPWKDEADLNIDFAFPTQKELEDLFVNNRDLQRVGAYLNRFNPIRTMRMEGMEIRHSSILAWLLDPRETHGLGDKFLRAFLCEAMRGQSGLGSPTALEIAQADLRDAEVRREWQQIDIFILLPRLNWAFVIENKFNSSQHEGQLAKYAQRVKSIFEPQEGALKVRGVFLTLYDEVPQDENFVPIQYSAICEILPSLIEDDAKIVNSDVSIFIRHYIEIIQEAAGMNEERNEMEALARQLYRSHKKVLDFVMDYGATTDFILAMEATLGEGLDYGDAFEVDGQKFVFNGHSNLQVSFLPSGWIESLGDELNWSGCENWWAGYPLICWLQLHDDQEGTSGRLRLYAEVGPISDYDFRKSLIEKIADAAQLQGLRSVSFQKTAMDEGKKFSKFLKGNEAHVSDTQNIEEIEKAMRSLLKKFESVFQVVGNVLPEFKRFGYLSPLENAAATLAKE
;
A
#
# COMPACT_ATOMS: atom_id res chain seq x y z
N MET A 1 -26.32 24.43 -39.16
CA MET A 1 -25.39 24.69 -38.05
C MET A 1 -25.49 23.49 -37.11
N PRO A 2 -24.38 22.80 -36.80
CA PRO A 2 -24.41 21.71 -35.83
C PRO A 2 -24.51 22.28 -34.42
N ASP A 3 -25.34 21.62 -33.61
CA ASP A 3 -25.65 21.89 -32.21
C ASP A 3 -24.38 21.78 -31.33
N PRO A 4 -24.01 22.81 -30.54
CA PRO A 4 -22.77 22.86 -29.77
C PRO A 4 -22.80 22.12 -28.42
N TRP A 5 -23.82 21.29 -28.15
CA TRP A 5 -23.94 20.53 -26.90
C TRP A 5 -23.68 19.03 -27.04
N LYS A 6 -22.86 18.64 -28.03
CA LYS A 6 -22.11 17.39 -27.97
C LYS A 6 -20.79 17.67 -27.27
N ASP A 7 -20.64 17.08 -26.08
CA ASP A 7 -19.40 16.87 -25.30
C ASP A 7 -19.46 17.50 -23.90
N GLU A 8 -20.16 16.82 -22.99
CA GLU A 8 -19.71 16.69 -21.60
C GLU A 8 -20.26 15.38 -21.06
N ALA A 9 -19.38 14.38 -21.01
CA ALA A 9 -19.70 13.03 -20.57
C ALA A 9 -20.00 13.03 -19.07
N ASP A 10 -21.21 12.60 -18.75
CA ASP A 10 -21.71 12.31 -17.41
C ASP A 10 -20.73 11.42 -16.63
N LEU A 11 -20.09 11.99 -15.61
CA LEU A 11 -19.51 11.23 -14.50
C LEU A 11 -20.62 10.91 -13.50
N ASN A 12 -21.62 10.15 -13.95
CA ASN A 12 -22.53 9.41 -13.09
C ASN A 12 -21.75 8.19 -12.57
N ILE A 13 -21.37 8.18 -11.29
CA ILE A 13 -21.11 6.93 -10.59
C ILE A 13 -22.49 6.35 -10.29
N ASP A 14 -23.02 5.65 -11.28
CA ASP A 14 -24.25 4.87 -11.18
C ASP A 14 -23.99 3.74 -10.17
N PHE A 15 -24.46 3.89 -8.91
CA PHE A 15 -24.48 2.83 -7.90
C PHE A 15 -25.55 1.78 -8.25
N ALA A 16 -25.49 1.23 -9.46
CA ALA A 16 -26.27 0.07 -9.80
C ALA A 16 -25.67 -1.13 -9.04
N PHE A 17 -26.47 -1.77 -8.19
CA PHE A 17 -26.09 -3.06 -7.60
C PHE A 17 -25.75 -4.06 -8.73
N PRO A 18 -24.70 -4.89 -8.58
CA PRO A 18 -24.38 -5.90 -9.58
C PRO A 18 -25.55 -6.89 -9.70
N THR A 19 -25.95 -7.20 -10.92
CA THR A 19 -26.94 -8.22 -11.20
C THR A 19 -26.38 -9.61 -10.86
N GLN A 20 -27.26 -10.59 -10.61
CA GLN A 20 -26.85 -11.98 -10.41
C GLN A 20 -25.96 -12.50 -11.56
N LYS A 21 -26.28 -12.12 -12.80
CA LYS A 21 -25.48 -12.49 -13.96
C LYS A 21 -24.07 -11.90 -13.91
N GLU A 22 -23.93 -10.62 -13.57
CA GLU A 22 -22.62 -9.97 -13.43
C GLU A 22 -21.78 -10.63 -12.32
N LEU A 23 -22.41 -11.04 -11.22
CA LEU A 23 -21.79 -11.82 -10.14
C LEU A 23 -21.33 -13.21 -10.63
N GLU A 24 -22.20 -13.93 -11.34
CA GLU A 24 -21.89 -15.25 -11.90
C GLU A 24 -20.72 -15.18 -12.91
N ASP A 25 -20.71 -14.17 -13.78
CA ASP A 25 -19.65 -13.97 -14.78
C ASP A 25 -18.26 -13.76 -14.13
N LEU A 26 -18.19 -13.16 -12.94
CA LEU A 26 -16.93 -13.01 -12.20
C LEU A 26 -16.59 -14.25 -11.36
N PHE A 27 -17.53 -14.75 -10.56
CA PHE A 27 -17.21 -15.73 -9.51
C PHE A 27 -17.33 -17.20 -9.95
N VAL A 28 -18.11 -17.49 -10.99
CA VAL A 28 -18.39 -18.87 -11.41
C VAL A 28 -17.47 -19.27 -12.57
N ASN A 29 -16.58 -20.23 -12.31
CA ASN A 29 -15.67 -20.83 -13.32
C ASN A 29 -14.81 -19.83 -14.11
N ASN A 30 -14.54 -18.64 -13.55
CA ASN A 30 -13.69 -17.65 -14.17
C ASN A 30 -12.21 -18.06 -14.07
N ARG A 31 -11.65 -18.53 -15.18
CA ARG A 31 -10.26 -19.02 -15.24
C ARG A 31 -9.24 -17.94 -14.94
N ASP A 32 -9.51 -16.70 -15.35
CA ASP A 32 -8.57 -15.59 -15.13
C ASP A 32 -8.51 -15.26 -13.64
N LEU A 33 -9.67 -15.23 -12.96
CA LEU A 33 -9.75 -15.05 -11.51
C LEU A 33 -9.04 -16.21 -10.77
N GLN A 34 -9.22 -17.45 -11.22
CA GLN A 34 -8.53 -18.62 -10.66
C GLN A 34 -7.01 -18.52 -10.84
N ARG A 35 -6.51 -18.05 -12.00
CA ARG A 35 -5.07 -17.87 -12.26
C ARG A 35 -4.47 -16.81 -11.36
N VAL A 36 -5.11 -15.65 -11.24
CA VAL A 36 -4.68 -14.59 -10.31
C VAL A 36 -4.70 -15.11 -8.87
N GLY A 37 -5.75 -15.82 -8.47
CA GLY A 37 -5.86 -16.43 -7.15
C GLY A 37 -4.75 -17.46 -6.88
N ALA A 38 -4.44 -18.34 -7.84
CA ALA A 38 -3.36 -19.31 -7.71
C ALA A 38 -1.98 -18.64 -7.61
N TYR A 39 -1.74 -17.60 -8.41
CA TYR A 39 -0.53 -16.80 -8.35
C TYR A 39 -0.38 -16.14 -6.98
N LEU A 40 -1.41 -15.44 -6.47
CA LEU A 40 -1.35 -14.76 -5.17
C LEU A 40 -1.16 -15.74 -3.99
N ASN A 41 -1.69 -16.95 -4.09
CA ASN A 41 -1.58 -17.99 -3.07
C ASN A 41 -0.36 -18.90 -3.24
N ARG A 42 0.57 -18.58 -4.15
CA ARG A 42 1.77 -19.40 -4.35
C ARG A 42 2.63 -19.42 -3.08
N PHE A 43 2.96 -20.62 -2.64
CA PHE A 43 3.85 -20.80 -1.51
C PHE A 43 5.28 -20.43 -1.89
N ASN A 44 5.91 -19.57 -1.10
CA ASN A 44 7.34 -19.32 -1.18
C ASN A 44 7.88 -19.16 0.25
N PRO A 45 8.74 -20.06 0.76
CA PRO A 45 9.17 -20.06 2.15
C PRO A 45 9.96 -18.80 2.53
N ILE A 46 10.67 -18.18 1.59
CA ILE A 46 11.45 -16.96 1.82
C ILE A 46 10.49 -15.79 2.07
N ARG A 47 9.43 -15.67 1.25
CA ARG A 47 8.35 -14.68 1.42
C ARG A 47 7.56 -14.93 2.71
N THR A 48 7.23 -16.18 3.01
CA THR A 48 6.52 -16.55 4.26
C THR A 48 7.29 -16.12 5.51
N MET A 49 8.63 -16.18 5.46
CA MET A 49 9.50 -15.71 6.54
C MET A 49 9.85 -14.22 6.49
N ARG A 50 9.31 -13.46 5.51
CA ARG A 50 9.59 -12.03 5.28
C ARG A 50 11.08 -11.71 5.13
N MET A 51 11.81 -12.54 4.37
CA MET A 51 13.27 -12.43 4.20
C MET A 51 13.70 -11.84 2.85
N GLU A 52 12.75 -11.54 1.96
CA GLU A 52 12.97 -11.13 0.56
C GLU A 52 13.84 -9.89 0.37
N GLY A 53 13.95 -9.01 1.38
CA GLY A 53 14.79 -7.81 1.33
C GLY A 53 16.01 -7.85 2.25
N MET A 54 16.26 -8.96 2.93
CA MET A 54 17.28 -9.06 3.97
C MET A 54 18.63 -9.51 3.40
N GLU A 55 19.55 -8.58 3.18
CA GLU A 55 20.90 -8.86 2.62
C GLU A 55 21.63 -10.01 3.34
N ILE A 56 21.57 -10.07 4.67
CA ILE A 56 22.18 -11.16 5.48
C ILE A 56 21.60 -12.54 5.11
N ARG A 57 20.30 -12.61 4.79
CA ARG A 57 19.64 -13.87 4.39
C ARG A 57 20.03 -14.26 2.96
N HIS A 58 20.13 -13.30 2.05
CA HIS A 58 20.70 -13.56 0.72
C HIS A 58 22.14 -14.07 0.81
N SER A 59 22.98 -13.46 1.64
CA SER A 59 24.34 -13.93 1.88
C SER A 59 24.38 -15.34 2.47
N SER A 60 23.38 -15.71 3.28
CA SER A 60 23.22 -17.08 3.81
C SER A 60 22.97 -18.10 2.70
N ILE A 61 22.01 -17.82 1.82
CA ILE A 61 21.67 -18.70 0.70
C ILE A 61 22.82 -18.79 -0.30
N LEU A 62 23.46 -17.65 -0.61
CA LEU A 62 24.59 -17.61 -1.53
C LEU A 62 25.79 -18.37 -0.99
N ALA A 63 26.16 -18.20 0.28
CA ALA A 63 27.29 -18.95 0.84
C ALA A 63 27.03 -20.47 0.81
N TRP A 64 25.79 -20.89 1.08
CA TRP A 64 25.40 -22.29 0.95
C TRP A 64 25.54 -22.78 -0.50
N LEU A 65 25.11 -22.01 -1.50
CA LEU A 65 25.26 -22.37 -2.92
C LEU A 65 26.73 -22.34 -3.40
N LEU A 66 27.55 -21.46 -2.82
CA LEU A 66 28.94 -21.25 -3.20
C LEU A 66 29.91 -22.26 -2.54
N ASP A 67 29.52 -22.98 -1.49
CA ASP A 67 30.39 -23.98 -0.84
C ASP A 67 30.22 -25.37 -1.49
N PRO A 68 31.24 -25.90 -2.19
CA PRO A 68 31.15 -27.18 -2.89
C PRO A 68 30.85 -28.39 -2.00
N ARG A 69 30.98 -28.26 -0.67
CA ARG A 69 30.78 -29.34 0.31
C ARG A 69 29.40 -29.28 0.96
N GLU A 70 28.60 -28.27 0.64
CA GLU A 70 27.27 -28.11 1.19
C GLU A 70 26.24 -29.04 0.52
N THR A 71 25.06 -29.07 1.12
CA THR A 71 23.99 -30.04 0.82
C THR A 71 23.20 -29.77 -0.47
N HIS A 72 23.57 -28.75 -1.26
CA HIS A 72 22.88 -28.40 -2.51
C HIS A 72 23.19 -29.34 -3.70
N GLY A 73 24.23 -30.16 -3.62
CA GLY A 73 24.51 -31.22 -4.61
C GLY A 73 25.04 -30.73 -5.97
N LEU A 74 25.33 -29.43 -6.15
CA LEU A 74 25.94 -28.89 -7.38
C LEU A 74 27.47 -29.01 -7.39
N GLY A 75 28.08 -29.47 -6.29
CA GLY A 75 29.53 -29.44 -6.12
C GLY A 75 30.07 -28.02 -6.33
N ASP A 76 31.20 -27.90 -7.04
CA ASP A 76 31.82 -26.61 -7.31
C ASP A 76 31.28 -25.88 -8.56
N LYS A 77 30.25 -26.42 -9.21
CA LYS A 77 29.72 -25.89 -10.48
C LYS A 77 29.18 -24.47 -10.35
N PHE A 78 28.37 -24.21 -9.31
CA PHE A 78 27.82 -22.86 -9.10
C PHE A 78 28.93 -21.86 -8.74
N LEU A 79 29.82 -22.22 -7.80
CA LEU A 79 30.98 -21.41 -7.46
C LEU A 79 31.82 -21.05 -8.70
N ARG A 80 32.13 -22.05 -9.52
CA ARG A 80 32.90 -21.88 -10.76
C ARG A 80 32.19 -20.94 -11.72
N ALA A 81 30.92 -21.20 -12.02
CA ALA A 81 30.13 -20.39 -12.97
C ALA A 81 30.02 -18.94 -12.49
N PHE A 82 29.70 -18.74 -11.21
CA PHE A 82 29.59 -17.42 -10.59
C PHE A 82 30.91 -16.62 -10.67
N LEU A 83 32.03 -17.22 -10.25
CA LEU A 83 33.33 -16.56 -10.28
C LEU A 83 33.85 -16.34 -11.72
N CYS A 84 33.60 -17.27 -12.64
CA CYS A 84 33.94 -17.10 -14.05
C CYS A 84 33.18 -15.92 -14.67
N GLU A 85 31.87 -15.81 -14.42
CA GLU A 85 31.07 -14.71 -14.94
C GLU A 85 31.49 -13.37 -14.31
N ALA A 86 31.71 -13.32 -12.99
CA ALA A 86 32.19 -12.11 -12.31
C ALA A 86 33.54 -11.61 -12.85
N MET A 87 34.45 -12.53 -13.20
CA MET A 87 35.80 -12.18 -13.69
C MET A 87 35.87 -12.01 -15.22
N ARG A 88 34.76 -12.22 -15.94
CA ARG A 88 34.72 -12.19 -17.40
C ARG A 88 35.02 -10.78 -17.91
N GLY A 89 36.01 -10.67 -18.80
CA GLY A 89 36.48 -9.37 -19.30
C GLY A 89 37.28 -8.53 -18.29
N GLN A 90 37.49 -9.04 -17.07
CA GLN A 90 38.16 -8.32 -15.96
C GLN A 90 39.61 -8.75 -15.73
N SER A 91 40.31 -9.19 -16.78
CA SER A 91 41.69 -9.68 -16.70
C SER A 91 42.70 -8.56 -16.37
N GLY A 92 42.35 -7.29 -16.63
CA GLY A 92 43.19 -6.13 -16.30
C GLY A 92 43.31 -5.85 -14.80
N LEU A 93 42.36 -6.34 -13.98
CA LEU A 93 42.32 -6.12 -12.53
C LEU A 93 43.18 -7.12 -11.73
N GLY A 94 43.75 -8.13 -12.39
CA GLY A 94 44.70 -9.06 -11.78
C GLY A 94 44.33 -10.53 -11.93
N SER A 95 44.81 -11.36 -11.00
CA SER A 95 44.59 -12.80 -10.96
C SER A 95 43.95 -13.23 -9.63
N PRO A 96 43.18 -14.33 -9.59
CA PRO A 96 42.84 -15.21 -10.71
C PRO A 96 41.91 -14.56 -11.74
N THR A 97 42.07 -14.97 -13.00
CA THR A 97 41.25 -14.59 -14.17
C THR A 97 40.14 -15.61 -14.39
N ALA A 98 39.12 -15.26 -15.17
CA ALA A 98 38.02 -16.18 -15.51
C ALA A 98 38.52 -17.50 -16.13
N LEU A 99 39.58 -17.45 -16.96
CA LEU A 99 40.17 -18.64 -17.58
C LEU A 99 40.91 -19.53 -16.57
N GLU A 100 41.66 -18.93 -15.65
CA GLU A 100 42.31 -19.67 -14.56
C GLU A 100 41.26 -20.36 -13.68
N ILE A 101 40.18 -19.66 -13.34
CA ILE A 101 39.07 -20.21 -12.54
C ILE A 101 38.38 -21.36 -13.28
N ALA A 102 38.12 -21.22 -14.58
CA ALA A 102 37.47 -22.25 -15.38
C ALA A 102 38.26 -23.58 -15.39
N GLN A 103 39.59 -23.53 -15.28
CA GLN A 103 40.48 -24.70 -15.34
C GLN A 103 40.89 -25.24 -13.96
N ALA A 104 40.62 -24.50 -12.88
CA ALA A 104 41.04 -24.87 -11.54
C ALA A 104 40.13 -25.92 -10.89
N ASP A 105 40.65 -26.67 -9.92
CA ASP A 105 39.83 -27.48 -9.01
C ASP A 105 39.40 -26.59 -7.83
N LEU A 106 38.10 -26.38 -7.65
CA LEU A 106 37.57 -25.48 -6.63
C LEU A 106 36.94 -26.24 -5.45
N ARG A 107 37.01 -27.58 -5.43
CA ARG A 107 36.30 -28.42 -4.44
C ARG A 107 36.79 -28.26 -3.01
N ASP A 108 37.98 -27.70 -2.79
CA ASP A 108 38.55 -27.42 -1.47
C ASP A 108 38.21 -26.01 -0.96
N ALA A 109 37.32 -25.27 -1.63
CA ALA A 109 36.91 -23.93 -1.21
C ALA A 109 36.35 -23.91 0.23
N GLU A 110 36.84 -22.98 1.03
CA GLU A 110 36.31 -22.64 2.35
C GLU A 110 35.47 -21.37 2.26
N VAL A 111 34.16 -21.50 2.48
CA VAL A 111 33.23 -20.37 2.43
C VAL A 111 32.85 -19.96 3.85
N ARG A 112 32.95 -18.66 4.14
CA ARG A 112 32.63 -18.07 5.45
C ARG A 112 31.74 -16.85 5.26
N ARG A 113 30.75 -16.69 6.13
CA ARG A 113 29.88 -15.51 6.15
C ARG A 113 30.24 -14.59 7.29
N GLU A 114 30.04 -13.30 7.07
CA GLU A 114 30.17 -12.25 8.09
C GLU A 114 31.53 -12.27 8.81
N TRP A 115 32.54 -12.85 8.17
CA TRP A 115 33.87 -13.04 8.75
C TRP A 115 34.67 -11.75 8.57
N GLN A 116 35.12 -11.16 9.67
CA GLN A 116 35.84 -9.88 9.65
C GLN A 116 35.07 -8.74 8.95
N GLN A 117 33.74 -8.76 9.04
CA GLN A 117 32.82 -7.80 8.40
C GLN A 117 32.70 -7.96 6.87
N ILE A 118 33.16 -9.07 6.31
CA ILE A 118 32.96 -9.42 4.90
C ILE A 118 31.67 -10.24 4.79
N ASP A 119 30.78 -9.88 3.87
CA ASP A 119 29.49 -10.58 3.70
C ASP A 119 29.70 -12.05 3.37
N ILE A 120 30.51 -12.35 2.34
CA ILE A 120 30.95 -13.71 2.01
C ILE A 120 32.43 -13.71 1.65
N PHE A 121 33.19 -14.56 2.32
CA PHE A 121 34.61 -14.78 2.09
C PHE A 121 34.82 -16.22 1.58
N ILE A 122 35.63 -16.38 0.54
CA ILE A 122 35.98 -17.67 -0.05
C ILE A 122 37.49 -17.81 -0.06
N LEU A 123 38.01 -18.89 0.49
CA LEU A 123 39.44 -19.23 0.46
C LEU A 123 39.65 -20.55 -0.28
N LEU A 124 40.62 -20.58 -1.19
CA LEU A 124 41.10 -21.79 -1.85
C LEU A 124 42.58 -21.99 -1.48
N PRO A 125 42.87 -22.72 -0.40
CA PRO A 125 44.23 -22.85 0.13
C PRO A 125 45.21 -23.41 -0.89
N ARG A 126 44.83 -24.47 -1.63
CA ARG A 126 45.73 -25.11 -2.62
C ARG A 126 46.13 -24.20 -3.77
N LEU A 127 45.30 -23.20 -4.08
CA LEU A 127 45.52 -22.26 -5.18
C LEU A 127 46.11 -20.93 -4.70
N ASN A 128 46.17 -20.71 -3.38
CA ASN A 128 46.47 -19.42 -2.77
C ASN A 128 45.55 -18.30 -3.28
N TRP A 129 44.27 -18.61 -3.50
CA TRP A 129 43.26 -17.64 -3.95
C TRP A 129 42.31 -17.31 -2.82
N ALA A 130 41.88 -16.05 -2.78
CA ALA A 130 40.83 -15.61 -1.89
C ALA A 130 39.88 -14.66 -2.64
N PHE A 131 38.58 -14.81 -2.39
CA PHE A 131 37.54 -13.94 -2.92
C PHE A 131 36.78 -13.28 -1.78
N VAL A 132 36.55 -11.99 -1.92
CA VAL A 132 35.76 -11.17 -1.00
C VAL A 132 34.53 -10.73 -1.78
N ILE A 133 33.35 -11.17 -1.34
CA ILE A 133 32.08 -10.77 -1.95
C ILE A 133 31.41 -9.79 -1.00
N GLU A 134 31.15 -8.58 -1.50
CA GLU A 134 30.26 -7.61 -0.88
C GLU A 134 28.91 -7.72 -1.55
N ASN A 135 27.85 -7.94 -0.76
CA ASN A 135 26.50 -8.20 -1.24
C ASN A 135 25.59 -7.01 -0.93
N LYS A 136 25.09 -6.35 -1.97
CA LYS A 136 24.11 -5.26 -1.83
C LYS A 136 22.82 -5.61 -2.54
N PHE A 137 21.77 -5.77 -1.76
CA PHE A 137 20.43 -6.08 -2.25
C PHE A 137 19.54 -4.84 -2.25
N ASN A 138 19.64 -3.99 -1.22
CA ASN A 138 18.78 -2.81 -1.04
C ASN A 138 19.53 -1.53 -0.62
N SER A 139 20.83 -1.60 -0.35
CA SER A 139 21.57 -0.54 0.34
C SER A 139 22.73 0.06 -0.47
N SER A 140 23.15 1.26 -0.06
CA SER A 140 24.23 2.05 -0.66
C SER A 140 25.63 1.62 -0.19
N GLN A 141 26.63 1.84 -1.05
CA GLN A 141 28.03 1.47 -0.83
C GLN A 141 28.77 2.27 0.27
N HIS A 142 29.88 1.71 0.76
CA HIS A 142 30.85 2.38 1.61
C HIS A 142 32.25 2.40 0.98
N GLU A 143 32.94 3.55 1.01
CA GLU A 143 34.21 3.74 0.31
C GLU A 143 35.41 2.96 0.92
N GLY A 144 36.27 2.43 0.04
CA GLY A 144 37.61 1.94 0.38
C GLY A 144 37.65 0.64 1.19
N GLN A 145 36.73 -0.29 0.90
CA GLN A 145 36.58 -1.55 1.62
C GLN A 145 37.59 -2.63 1.18
N LEU A 146 37.88 -2.81 -0.12
CA LEU A 146 38.65 -3.98 -0.58
C LEU A 146 40.10 -3.93 -0.13
N ALA A 147 40.74 -2.76 -0.25
CA ALA A 147 42.14 -2.62 0.17
C ALA A 147 42.32 -3.02 1.65
N LYS A 148 41.36 -2.66 2.51
CA LYS A 148 41.34 -3.04 3.93
C LYS A 148 41.10 -4.54 4.10
N TYR A 149 40.10 -5.10 3.40
CA TYR A 149 39.82 -6.54 3.45
C TYR A 149 41.00 -7.37 2.94
N ALA A 150 41.60 -7.00 1.81
CA ALA A 150 42.74 -7.69 1.23
C ALA A 150 43.97 -7.67 2.14
N GLN A 151 44.32 -6.51 2.74
CA GLN A 151 45.41 -6.44 3.71
C GLN A 151 45.14 -7.32 4.94
N ARG A 152 43.89 -7.35 5.42
CA ARG A 152 43.47 -8.14 6.57
C ARG A 152 43.47 -9.64 6.29
N VAL A 153 42.97 -10.06 5.14
CA VAL A 153 43.01 -11.46 4.68
C VAL A 153 44.46 -11.91 4.55
N LYS A 154 45.32 -11.09 3.92
CA LYS A 154 46.72 -11.40 3.75
C LYS A 154 47.46 -11.57 5.07
N SER A 155 47.28 -10.64 6.03
CA SER A 155 47.96 -10.73 7.33
C SER A 155 47.58 -11.97 8.14
N ILE A 156 46.36 -12.49 7.95
CA ILE A 156 45.86 -13.67 8.66
C ILE A 156 46.36 -14.96 8.02
N PHE A 157 46.31 -15.06 6.69
CA PHE A 157 46.49 -16.33 5.98
C PHE A 157 47.85 -16.48 5.28
N GLU A 158 48.51 -15.40 4.84
CA GLU A 158 49.84 -15.51 4.21
C GLU A 158 50.90 -16.17 5.12
N PRO A 159 50.89 -16.02 6.46
CA PRO A 159 51.80 -16.75 7.34
C PRO A 159 51.66 -18.28 7.28
N GLN A 160 50.50 -18.79 6.86
CA GLN A 160 50.20 -20.23 6.84
C GLN A 160 50.14 -20.79 5.40
N GLU A 161 49.60 -20.02 4.46
CA GLU A 161 49.30 -20.46 3.09
C GLU A 161 50.28 -19.89 2.04
N GLY A 162 51.06 -18.88 2.38
CA GLY A 162 51.91 -18.15 1.43
C GLY A 162 51.17 -17.03 0.69
N ALA A 163 51.81 -16.42 -0.31
CA ALA A 163 51.32 -15.20 -0.95
C ALA A 163 49.93 -15.38 -1.60
N LEU A 164 48.93 -14.67 -1.07
CA LEU A 164 47.54 -14.79 -1.52
C LEU A 164 47.19 -13.84 -2.66
N LYS A 165 46.48 -14.38 -3.65
CA LYS A 165 45.82 -13.62 -4.73
C LYS A 165 44.39 -13.33 -4.30
N VAL A 166 44.12 -12.08 -3.94
CA VAL A 166 42.80 -11.63 -3.45
C VAL A 166 42.04 -10.91 -4.56
N ARG A 167 40.78 -11.28 -4.80
CA ARG A 167 39.85 -10.61 -5.72
C ARG A 167 38.60 -10.16 -4.98
N GLY A 168 38.11 -8.96 -5.29
CA GLY A 168 36.84 -8.47 -4.79
C GLY A 168 35.73 -8.67 -5.82
N VAL A 169 34.56 -9.13 -5.39
CA VAL A 169 33.31 -9.21 -6.16
C VAL A 169 32.26 -8.32 -5.51
N PHE A 170 31.66 -7.42 -6.27
CA PHE A 170 30.60 -6.54 -5.81
C PHE A 170 29.29 -7.01 -6.46
N LEU A 171 28.45 -7.66 -5.65
CA LEU A 171 27.20 -8.28 -6.09
C LEU A 171 26.03 -7.33 -5.80
N THR A 172 25.33 -6.89 -6.85
CA THR A 172 24.24 -5.90 -6.73
C THR A 172 22.95 -6.35 -7.41
N LEU A 173 21.81 -5.88 -6.90
CA LEU A 173 20.51 -6.17 -7.52
C LEU A 173 20.34 -5.46 -8.87
N TYR A 174 20.81 -4.22 -8.97
CA TYR A 174 20.75 -3.38 -10.17
C TYR A 174 22.15 -3.01 -10.65
N ASP A 175 22.22 -2.40 -11.84
CA ASP A 175 23.49 -1.92 -12.38
C ASP A 175 24.07 -0.80 -11.51
N GLU A 176 25.17 -1.11 -10.84
CA GLU A 176 25.84 -0.19 -9.93
C GLU A 176 27.35 -0.38 -10.03
N VAL A 177 28.07 0.72 -10.23
CA VAL A 177 29.53 0.72 -10.33
C VAL A 177 30.11 0.70 -8.91
N PRO A 178 31.06 -0.20 -8.60
CA PRO A 178 31.72 -0.21 -7.30
C PRO A 178 32.52 1.07 -7.08
N GLN A 179 32.45 1.64 -5.88
CA GLN A 179 33.24 2.81 -5.46
C GLN A 179 34.73 2.47 -5.36
N ASP A 180 35.06 1.22 -5.04
CA ASP A 180 36.43 0.71 -5.05
C ASP A 180 36.67 -0.07 -6.35
N GLU A 181 37.44 0.52 -7.26
CA GLU A 181 37.74 0.00 -8.61
C GLU A 181 38.39 -1.40 -8.60
N ASN A 182 38.87 -1.88 -7.45
CA ASN A 182 39.44 -3.20 -7.31
C ASN A 182 38.38 -4.31 -7.17
N PHE A 183 37.11 -3.96 -6.97
CA PHE A 183 35.99 -4.89 -7.06
C PHE A 183 35.52 -5.07 -8.51
N VAL A 184 35.23 -6.31 -8.90
CA VAL A 184 34.50 -6.56 -10.14
C VAL A 184 33.00 -6.51 -9.88
N PRO A 185 32.20 -5.78 -10.70
CA PRO A 185 30.75 -5.79 -10.58
C PRO A 185 30.16 -7.09 -11.13
N ILE A 186 29.14 -7.62 -10.46
CA ILE A 186 28.25 -8.67 -10.96
C ILE A 186 26.84 -8.40 -10.44
N GLN A 187 25.84 -8.69 -11.27
CA GLN A 187 24.45 -8.50 -10.90
C GLN A 187 23.78 -9.81 -10.48
N TYR A 188 22.74 -9.72 -9.66
CA TYR A 188 21.88 -10.84 -9.31
C TYR A 188 21.21 -11.50 -10.54
N SER A 189 21.06 -10.78 -11.65
CA SER A 189 20.59 -11.32 -12.93
C SER A 189 21.46 -12.50 -13.42
N ALA A 190 22.77 -12.44 -13.21
CA ALA A 190 23.68 -13.54 -13.55
C ALA A 190 23.35 -14.82 -12.75
N ILE A 191 22.93 -14.70 -11.49
CA ILE A 191 22.52 -15.83 -10.66
C ILE A 191 21.23 -16.47 -11.22
N CYS A 192 20.28 -15.63 -11.68
CA CYS A 192 19.05 -16.07 -12.33
C CYS A 192 19.28 -16.75 -13.69
N GLU A 193 20.42 -16.51 -14.34
CA GLU A 193 20.81 -17.20 -15.58
C GLU A 193 21.57 -18.51 -15.29
N ILE A 194 22.51 -18.48 -14.35
CA ILE A 194 23.38 -19.61 -14.02
C ILE A 194 22.59 -20.75 -13.37
N LEU A 195 21.77 -20.47 -12.36
CA LEU A 195 21.14 -21.51 -11.55
C LEU A 195 20.14 -22.39 -12.33
N PRO A 196 19.24 -21.84 -13.17
CA PRO A 196 18.35 -22.68 -13.99
C PRO A 196 19.11 -23.67 -14.87
N SER A 197 20.15 -23.20 -15.59
CA SER A 197 20.97 -24.06 -16.45
C SER A 197 21.59 -25.21 -15.67
N LEU A 198 22.16 -24.93 -14.49
CA LEU A 198 22.78 -25.95 -13.65
C LEU A 198 21.78 -26.98 -13.10
N ILE A 199 20.57 -26.53 -12.72
CA ILE A 199 19.53 -27.44 -12.23
C ILE A 199 19.01 -28.35 -13.35
N GLU A 200 18.87 -27.83 -14.57
CA GLU A 200 18.43 -28.60 -15.73
C GLU A 200 19.49 -29.66 -16.12
N ASP A 201 20.76 -29.28 -16.17
CA ASP A 201 21.86 -30.18 -16.53
C ASP A 201 22.05 -31.31 -15.50
N ASP A 202 21.81 -31.03 -14.21
CA ASP A 202 21.98 -31.96 -13.11
C ASP A 202 20.66 -32.46 -12.48
N ALA A 203 19.55 -32.41 -13.23
CA ALA A 203 18.22 -32.74 -12.72
C ALA A 203 18.09 -34.15 -12.07
N LYS A 204 19.04 -35.06 -12.35
CA LYS A 204 19.10 -36.40 -11.75
C LYS A 204 19.94 -36.49 -10.46
N ILE A 205 20.78 -35.50 -10.21
CA ILE A 205 21.75 -35.45 -9.10
C ILE A 205 21.24 -34.53 -7.99
N VAL A 206 20.62 -33.41 -8.35
CA VAL A 206 20.06 -32.46 -7.39
C VAL A 206 18.77 -33.03 -6.79
N ASN A 207 18.68 -33.01 -5.46
CA ASN A 207 17.47 -33.40 -4.73
C ASN A 207 16.28 -32.48 -5.13
N SER A 208 15.09 -33.06 -5.32
CA SER A 208 13.88 -32.30 -5.65
C SER A 208 13.62 -31.13 -4.70
N ASP A 209 13.87 -31.31 -3.40
CA ASP A 209 13.63 -30.29 -2.38
C ASP A 209 14.59 -29.11 -2.54
N VAL A 210 15.85 -29.41 -2.85
CA VAL A 210 16.89 -28.41 -3.14
C VAL A 210 16.53 -27.65 -4.41
N SER A 211 16.12 -28.33 -5.48
CA SER A 211 15.69 -27.67 -6.72
C SER A 211 14.47 -26.79 -6.50
N ILE A 212 13.51 -27.21 -5.67
CA ILE A 212 12.34 -26.40 -5.29
C ILE A 212 12.79 -25.15 -4.55
N PHE A 213 13.66 -25.29 -3.55
CA PHE A 213 14.16 -24.14 -2.79
C PHE A 213 14.94 -23.15 -3.66
N ILE A 214 15.80 -23.63 -4.57
CA ILE A 214 16.53 -22.78 -5.50
C ILE A 214 15.55 -22.04 -6.43
N ARG A 215 14.50 -22.70 -6.94
CA ARG A 215 13.47 -22.03 -7.75
C ARG A 215 12.75 -20.93 -6.96
N HIS A 216 12.41 -21.17 -5.71
CA HIS A 216 11.84 -20.13 -4.84
C HIS A 216 12.81 -18.97 -4.63
N TYR A 217 14.12 -19.23 -4.54
CA TYR A 217 15.11 -18.17 -4.43
C TYR A 217 15.23 -17.34 -5.71
N ILE A 218 15.26 -17.99 -6.88
CA ILE A 218 15.26 -17.32 -8.19
C ILE A 218 14.02 -16.44 -8.34
N GLU A 219 12.85 -16.94 -7.96
CA GLU A 219 11.58 -16.18 -7.99
C GLU A 219 11.70 -14.86 -7.20
N ILE A 220 12.24 -14.91 -5.98
CA ILE A 220 12.44 -13.71 -5.14
C ILE A 220 13.39 -12.71 -5.81
N ILE A 221 14.50 -13.19 -6.37
CA ILE A 221 15.46 -12.31 -7.06
C ILE A 221 14.83 -11.67 -8.30
N GLN A 222 14.13 -12.45 -9.13
CA GLN A 222 13.47 -11.95 -10.34
C GLN A 222 12.39 -10.92 -10.01
N GLU A 223 11.65 -11.12 -8.93
CA GLU A 223 10.67 -10.13 -8.45
C GLU A 223 11.32 -8.83 -8.01
N ALA A 224 12.39 -8.92 -7.22
CA ALA A 224 13.13 -7.75 -6.74
C ALA A 224 13.79 -6.98 -7.92
N ALA A 225 14.31 -7.70 -8.91
CA ALA A 225 14.91 -7.13 -10.10
C ALA A 225 13.87 -6.58 -11.12
N GLY A 226 12.57 -6.79 -10.90
CA GLY A 226 11.52 -6.41 -11.86
C GLY A 226 11.51 -7.25 -13.14
N MET A 227 12.16 -8.42 -13.12
CA MET A 227 12.32 -9.35 -14.25
C MET A 227 11.24 -10.45 -14.27
N ASN A 228 10.25 -10.40 -13.37
CA ASN A 228 9.22 -11.43 -13.29
C ASN A 228 8.12 -11.19 -14.35
N GLU A 229 8.27 -11.80 -15.52
CA GLU A 229 7.27 -11.76 -16.60
C GLU A 229 5.90 -12.27 -16.15
N GLU A 230 5.86 -13.34 -15.34
CA GLU A 230 4.62 -13.88 -14.79
C GLU A 230 3.91 -12.85 -13.90
N ARG A 231 4.64 -12.07 -13.09
CA ARG A 231 4.07 -10.94 -12.34
C ARG A 231 3.42 -9.91 -13.26
N ASN A 232 4.14 -9.50 -14.31
CA ASN A 232 3.63 -8.52 -15.26
C ASN A 232 2.36 -9.02 -15.97
N GLU A 233 2.35 -10.30 -16.36
CA GLU A 233 1.18 -10.97 -16.92
C GLU A 233 0.01 -11.00 -15.93
N MET A 234 0.26 -11.34 -14.66
CA MET A 234 -0.78 -11.41 -13.63
C MET A 234 -1.31 -10.02 -13.26
N GLU A 235 -0.47 -8.98 -13.24
CA GLU A 235 -0.92 -7.59 -13.08
C GLU A 235 -1.78 -7.14 -14.27
N ALA A 236 -1.40 -7.49 -15.49
CA ALA A 236 -2.20 -7.22 -16.68
C ALA A 236 -3.56 -7.96 -16.63
N LEU A 237 -3.55 -9.21 -16.19
CA LEU A 237 -4.76 -10.03 -16.02
C LEU A 237 -5.68 -9.46 -14.94
N ALA A 238 -5.12 -9.03 -13.80
CA ALA A 238 -5.89 -8.36 -12.75
C ALA A 238 -6.52 -7.06 -13.23
N ARG A 239 -5.79 -6.23 -14.00
CA ARG A 239 -6.35 -5.02 -14.62
C ARG A 239 -7.46 -5.33 -15.61
N GLN A 240 -7.31 -6.40 -16.39
CA GLN A 240 -8.35 -6.86 -17.31
C GLN A 240 -9.59 -7.30 -16.55
N LEU A 241 -9.45 -8.16 -15.53
CA LEU A 241 -10.56 -8.59 -14.67
C LEU A 241 -11.29 -7.40 -14.05
N TYR A 242 -10.56 -6.43 -13.51
CA TYR A 242 -11.15 -5.23 -12.94
C TYR A 242 -11.93 -4.42 -13.98
N ARG A 243 -11.38 -4.21 -15.18
CA ARG A 243 -12.10 -3.50 -16.26
C ARG A 243 -13.36 -4.24 -16.70
N SER A 244 -13.30 -5.56 -16.80
CA SER A 244 -14.41 -6.41 -17.26
C SER A 244 -15.51 -6.58 -16.21
N HIS A 245 -15.18 -6.52 -14.93
CA HIS A 245 -16.11 -6.78 -13.82
C HIS A 245 -16.13 -5.65 -12.77
N LYS A 246 -15.83 -4.41 -13.20
CA LYS A 246 -15.65 -3.25 -12.32
C LYS A 246 -16.78 -3.11 -11.31
N LYS A 247 -18.02 -3.12 -11.78
CA LYS A 247 -19.23 -2.94 -10.97
C LYS A 247 -19.33 -3.96 -9.81
N VAL A 248 -18.98 -5.22 -10.07
CA VAL A 248 -19.01 -6.29 -9.05
C VAL A 248 -17.86 -6.13 -8.07
N LEU A 249 -16.65 -5.85 -8.57
CA LEU A 249 -15.46 -5.72 -7.73
C LEU A 249 -15.53 -4.47 -6.87
N ASP A 250 -16.01 -3.34 -7.39
CA ASP A 250 -16.28 -2.12 -6.62
C ASP A 250 -17.29 -2.39 -5.52
N PHE A 251 -18.42 -3.06 -5.84
CA PHE A 251 -19.39 -3.49 -4.84
C PHE A 251 -18.77 -4.35 -3.72
N VAL A 252 -17.92 -5.33 -4.07
CA VAL A 252 -17.24 -6.16 -3.07
C VAL A 252 -16.21 -5.37 -2.25
N MET A 253 -15.50 -4.41 -2.86
CA MET A 253 -14.55 -3.57 -2.13
C MET A 253 -15.24 -2.61 -1.17
N ASP A 254 -16.38 -2.07 -1.58
CA ASP A 254 -17.15 -1.08 -0.82
C ASP A 254 -17.94 -1.72 0.33
N TYR A 255 -18.40 -2.97 0.18
CA TYR A 255 -19.28 -3.64 1.15
C TYR A 255 -18.77 -4.98 1.70
N GLY A 256 -17.74 -5.58 1.10
CA GLY A 256 -17.33 -6.96 1.40
C GLY A 256 -16.35 -7.13 2.56
N ALA A 257 -15.78 -6.06 3.12
CA ALA A 257 -14.85 -6.12 4.24
C ALA A 257 -15.48 -5.52 5.51
N THR A 258 -15.87 -6.36 6.46
CA THR A 258 -16.13 -5.89 7.84
C THR A 258 -14.79 -5.50 8.45
N THR A 259 -14.53 -4.19 8.57
CA THR A 259 -13.34 -3.66 9.24
C THR A 259 -13.57 -3.49 10.74
N ASP A 260 -12.50 -3.42 11.54
CA ASP A 260 -12.59 -3.07 12.96
C ASP A 260 -13.25 -1.68 13.16
N PHE A 261 -13.12 -0.79 12.17
CA PHE A 261 -13.85 0.47 12.12
C PHE A 261 -15.37 0.27 12.00
N ILE A 262 -15.84 -0.64 11.14
CA ILE A 262 -17.28 -0.96 11.01
C ILE A 262 -17.79 -1.55 12.33
N LEU A 263 -17.06 -2.49 12.94
CA LEU A 263 -17.45 -3.06 14.23
C LEU A 263 -17.51 -1.98 15.33
N ALA A 264 -16.55 -1.06 15.37
CA ALA A 264 -16.58 0.06 16.31
C ALA A 264 -17.70 1.07 16.02
N MET A 265 -18.00 1.31 14.75
CA MET A 265 -19.13 2.13 14.32
C MET A 265 -20.45 1.50 14.79
N GLU A 266 -20.68 0.22 14.53
CA GLU A 266 -21.89 -0.50 14.94
C GLU A 266 -22.03 -0.52 16.47
N ALA A 267 -20.94 -0.75 17.21
CA ALA A 267 -20.94 -0.66 18.67
C ALA A 267 -21.26 0.76 19.20
N THR A 268 -20.92 1.81 18.43
CA THR A 268 -21.15 3.20 18.84
C THR A 268 -22.53 3.72 18.43
N LEU A 269 -22.96 3.45 17.19
CA LEU A 269 -24.16 4.01 16.56
C LEU A 269 -25.36 3.04 16.60
N GLY A 270 -25.12 1.74 16.64
CA GLY A 270 -26.13 0.69 16.47
C GLY A 270 -25.88 -0.16 15.21
N GLU A 271 -26.29 -1.42 15.25
CA GLU A 271 -26.17 -2.37 14.13
C GLU A 271 -27.29 -2.17 13.10
N GLY A 272 -26.98 -2.41 11.83
CA GLY A 272 -27.98 -2.48 10.76
C GLY A 272 -28.70 -1.17 10.44
N LEU A 273 -28.02 -0.03 10.59
CA LEU A 273 -28.56 1.29 10.24
C LEU A 273 -28.62 1.49 8.72
N ASP A 274 -29.79 1.87 8.22
CA ASP A 274 -30.03 2.29 6.84
C ASP A 274 -30.12 3.82 6.72
N TYR A 275 -29.99 4.34 5.49
CA TYR A 275 -30.12 5.78 5.21
C TYR A 275 -31.41 6.36 5.80
N GLY A 276 -31.28 7.41 6.60
CA GLY A 276 -32.41 8.07 7.26
C GLY A 276 -32.74 7.53 8.65
N ASP A 277 -32.12 6.43 9.09
CA ASP A 277 -32.36 5.90 10.42
C ASP A 277 -31.82 6.83 11.52
N ALA A 278 -32.62 7.01 12.57
CA ALA A 278 -32.22 7.78 13.73
C ALA A 278 -31.35 6.93 14.67
N PHE A 279 -30.26 7.52 15.17
CA PHE A 279 -29.42 6.91 16.20
C PHE A 279 -29.08 7.91 17.31
N GLU A 280 -28.70 7.41 18.48
CA GLU A 280 -28.38 8.22 19.65
C GLU A 280 -27.03 7.83 20.25
N VAL A 281 -26.17 8.82 20.48
CA VAL A 281 -24.87 8.64 21.15
C VAL A 281 -24.76 9.62 22.31
N ASP A 282 -24.60 9.10 23.53
CA ASP A 282 -24.45 9.89 24.76
C ASP A 282 -25.53 10.98 24.94
N GLY A 283 -26.77 10.72 24.52
CA GLY A 283 -27.91 11.65 24.60
C GLY A 283 -28.06 12.60 23.41
N GLN A 284 -27.12 12.58 22.45
CA GLN A 284 -27.20 13.35 21.22
C GLN A 284 -27.87 12.51 20.12
N LYS A 285 -28.84 13.11 19.41
CA LYS A 285 -29.57 12.45 18.33
C LYS A 285 -29.04 12.84 16.96
N PHE A 286 -28.90 11.83 16.11
CA PHE A 286 -28.39 11.95 14.75
C PHE A 286 -29.26 11.14 13.80
N VAL A 287 -29.09 11.40 12.51
CA VAL A 287 -29.68 10.64 11.40
C VAL A 287 -28.53 10.09 10.57
N PHE A 288 -28.55 8.78 10.37
CA PHE A 288 -27.55 8.05 9.60
C PHE A 288 -27.67 8.37 8.11
N ASN A 289 -26.53 8.56 7.45
CA ASN A 289 -26.47 8.82 6.01
C ASN A 289 -25.77 7.71 5.23
N GLY A 290 -24.69 7.14 5.75
CA GLY A 290 -23.97 6.08 5.05
C GLY A 290 -22.63 5.77 5.69
N HIS A 291 -22.00 4.67 5.27
CA HIS A 291 -20.67 4.32 5.71
C HIS A 291 -19.86 3.67 4.59
N SER A 292 -18.55 3.60 4.78
CA SER A 292 -17.60 2.76 4.06
C SER A 292 -16.70 2.07 5.09
N ASN A 293 -15.68 1.34 4.62
CA ASN A 293 -14.76 0.61 5.49
C ASN A 293 -13.99 1.48 6.50
N LEU A 294 -13.90 2.79 6.29
CA LEU A 294 -13.12 3.72 7.14
C LEU A 294 -13.85 5.04 7.41
N GLN A 295 -15.12 5.17 7.02
CA GLN A 295 -15.87 6.41 7.15
C GLN A 295 -17.33 6.13 7.51
N VAL A 296 -17.92 6.97 8.36
CA VAL A 296 -19.37 6.99 8.61
C VAL A 296 -19.87 8.43 8.57
N SER A 297 -21.00 8.65 7.91
CA SER A 297 -21.63 9.95 7.77
C SER A 297 -23.03 10.01 8.36
N PHE A 298 -23.37 11.20 8.83
CA PHE A 298 -24.59 11.46 9.58
C PHE A 298 -24.90 12.96 9.62
N LEU A 299 -26.11 13.30 10.04
CA LEU A 299 -26.50 14.67 10.39
C LEU A 299 -27.03 14.71 11.83
N PRO A 300 -26.70 15.74 12.63
CA PRO A 300 -27.43 16.01 13.86
C PRO A 300 -28.93 16.20 13.59
N SER A 301 -29.80 15.54 14.35
CA SER A 301 -31.26 15.59 14.08
C SER A 301 -31.80 17.02 14.12
N GLY A 302 -31.29 17.87 15.01
CA GLY A 302 -31.66 19.28 15.08
C GLY A 302 -31.30 20.10 13.82
N TRP A 303 -30.39 19.60 12.97
CA TRP A 303 -30.13 20.24 11.68
C TRP A 303 -31.22 19.92 10.67
N ILE A 304 -31.60 18.65 10.59
CA ILE A 304 -32.69 18.20 9.71
C ILE A 304 -34.01 18.86 10.13
N GLU A 305 -34.33 18.87 11.43
CA GLU A 305 -35.54 19.53 11.95
C GLU A 305 -35.60 21.03 11.60
N SER A 306 -34.47 21.73 11.72
CA SER A 306 -34.38 23.16 11.39
C SER A 306 -34.46 23.44 9.89
N LEU A 307 -33.95 22.53 9.06
CA LEU A 307 -33.95 22.67 7.61
C LEU A 307 -35.27 22.20 6.99
N GLY A 308 -35.94 21.20 7.56
CA GLY A 308 -37.10 20.52 7.00
C GLY A 308 -36.71 19.19 6.36
N ASP A 309 -37.30 18.10 6.83
CA ASP A 309 -37.10 16.74 6.32
C ASP A 309 -37.74 16.55 4.94
N GLU A 310 -38.77 17.32 4.64
CA GLU A 310 -39.54 17.30 3.40
C GLU A 310 -38.91 18.11 2.25
N LEU A 311 -37.86 18.89 2.53
CA LEU A 311 -37.33 19.88 1.59
C LEU A 311 -36.08 19.39 0.84
N ASN A 312 -36.06 19.69 -0.46
CA ASN A 312 -34.91 19.55 -1.33
C ASN A 312 -34.14 20.86 -1.40
N TRP A 313 -32.84 20.77 -1.72
CA TRP A 313 -31.92 21.91 -1.66
C TRP A 313 -31.18 22.08 -2.98
N SER A 314 -31.32 23.26 -3.60
CA SER A 314 -30.76 23.48 -4.94
C SER A 314 -29.23 23.37 -4.92
N GLY A 315 -28.70 22.49 -5.76
CA GLY A 315 -27.28 22.14 -5.86
C GLY A 315 -26.89 20.89 -5.05
N CYS A 316 -27.75 20.43 -4.14
CA CYS A 316 -27.50 19.26 -3.29
C CYS A 316 -28.19 17.98 -3.82
N GLU A 317 -28.89 18.03 -4.96
CA GLU A 317 -29.68 16.91 -5.49
C GLU A 317 -28.82 15.66 -5.78
N ASN A 318 -27.60 15.90 -6.27
CA ASN A 318 -26.61 14.85 -6.54
C ASN A 318 -25.50 14.81 -5.48
N TRP A 319 -25.68 15.54 -4.37
CA TRP A 319 -24.72 15.52 -3.27
C TRP A 319 -25.10 14.42 -2.29
N TRP A 320 -24.12 13.57 -1.95
CA TRP A 320 -24.29 12.37 -1.12
C TRP A 320 -24.87 12.61 0.29
N ALA A 321 -25.00 13.86 0.70
CA ALA A 321 -25.64 14.27 1.95
C ALA A 321 -27.14 14.57 1.82
N GLY A 322 -27.64 14.92 0.63
CA GLY A 322 -29.03 15.38 0.39
C GLY A 322 -29.42 16.73 1.04
N TYR A 323 -28.66 17.22 2.02
CA TYR A 323 -28.88 18.49 2.74
C TYR A 323 -27.81 19.53 2.40
N PRO A 324 -27.92 20.80 2.82
CA PRO A 324 -26.87 21.82 2.66
C PRO A 324 -25.61 21.60 3.51
N LEU A 325 -25.67 20.68 4.48
CA LEU A 325 -24.63 20.38 5.46
C LEU A 325 -24.51 18.87 5.67
N ILE A 326 -23.32 18.41 6.06
CA ILE A 326 -23.09 17.01 6.44
C ILE A 326 -21.98 16.88 7.48
N CYS A 327 -22.06 15.83 8.30
CA CYS A 327 -20.97 15.40 9.17
C CYS A 327 -20.50 13.99 8.80
N TRP A 328 -19.21 13.72 9.04
CA TRP A 328 -18.68 12.35 8.95
C TRP A 328 -17.46 12.14 9.83
N LEU A 329 -17.30 10.93 10.35
CA LEU A 329 -16.09 10.45 11.00
C LEU A 329 -15.28 9.65 9.97
N GLN A 330 -13.95 9.82 9.95
CA GLN A 330 -13.06 9.08 9.06
C GLN A 330 -11.78 8.67 9.78
N LEU A 331 -11.42 7.39 9.66
CA LEU A 331 -10.17 6.84 10.17
C LEU A 331 -9.06 6.98 9.14
N HIS A 332 -7.89 7.44 9.58
CA HIS A 332 -6.67 7.55 8.77
C HIS A 332 -5.53 6.79 9.45
N ASP A 333 -4.95 5.81 8.77
CA ASP A 333 -3.75 5.12 9.26
C ASP A 333 -2.49 5.98 9.07
N ASP A 334 -1.53 5.83 9.99
CA ASP A 334 -0.19 6.37 9.82
C ASP A 334 0.69 5.40 8.97
N GLN A 335 1.84 5.86 8.47
CA GLN A 335 2.66 5.15 7.47
C GLN A 335 3.12 3.73 7.87
N GLU A 336 3.13 3.40 9.17
CA GLU A 336 3.50 2.08 9.70
C GLU A 336 2.30 1.12 9.90
N GLY A 337 1.07 1.60 9.67
CA GLY A 337 -0.15 0.78 9.65
C GLY A 337 -0.63 0.22 10.99
N THR A 338 -0.01 0.63 12.12
CA THR A 338 -0.44 0.21 13.47
C THR A 338 -1.23 1.30 14.18
N SER A 339 -0.78 2.56 14.12
CA SER A 339 -1.49 3.70 14.72
C SER A 339 -2.22 4.53 13.67
N GLY A 340 -3.13 5.39 14.14
CA GLY A 340 -3.85 6.30 13.25
C GLY A 340 -4.53 7.47 13.96
N ARG A 341 -5.37 8.17 13.19
CA ARG A 341 -6.16 9.31 13.64
C ARG A 341 -7.57 9.21 13.12
N LEU A 342 -8.53 9.27 14.04
CA LEU A 342 -9.93 9.45 13.72
C LEU A 342 -10.24 10.95 13.63
N ARG A 343 -10.90 11.38 12.55
CA ARG A 343 -11.28 12.78 12.32
C ARG A 343 -12.77 12.95 12.14
N LEU A 344 -13.34 13.95 12.81
CA LEU A 344 -14.72 14.38 12.62
C LEU A 344 -14.76 15.58 11.68
N TYR A 345 -15.53 15.51 10.61
CA TYR A 345 -15.73 16.61 9.67
C TYR A 345 -17.15 17.15 9.76
N ALA A 346 -17.29 18.45 9.49
CA ALA A 346 -18.56 19.08 9.16
C ALA A 346 -18.32 20.04 7.98
N GLU A 347 -19.18 19.98 6.98
CA GLU A 347 -18.97 20.65 5.69
C GLU A 347 -20.25 21.31 5.17
N VAL A 348 -20.11 22.54 4.67
CA VAL A 348 -21.13 23.20 3.85
C VAL A 348 -21.00 22.74 2.40
N GLY A 349 -22.11 22.26 1.87
CA GLY A 349 -22.23 21.63 0.56
C GLY A 349 -22.31 22.56 -0.65
N PRO A 350 -22.54 21.96 -1.83
CA PRO A 350 -22.54 22.61 -3.13
C PRO A 350 -23.87 23.32 -3.41
N ILE A 351 -24.30 24.18 -2.49
CA ILE A 351 -25.50 25.01 -2.64
C ILE A 351 -25.34 25.90 -3.89
N SER A 352 -26.30 25.82 -4.82
CA SER A 352 -26.26 26.55 -6.10
C SER A 352 -26.41 28.06 -5.92
N ASP A 353 -27.22 28.48 -4.95
CA ASP A 353 -27.42 29.90 -4.63
C ASP A 353 -26.22 30.41 -3.81
N TYR A 354 -25.46 31.31 -4.43
CA TYR A 354 -24.27 31.89 -3.84
C TYR A 354 -24.56 32.72 -2.57
N ASP A 355 -25.63 33.51 -2.57
CA ASP A 355 -25.99 34.36 -1.43
C ASP A 355 -26.45 33.52 -0.25
N PHE A 356 -27.22 32.46 -0.50
CA PHE A 356 -27.56 31.47 0.52
C PHE A 356 -26.29 30.83 1.08
N ARG A 357 -25.43 30.27 0.23
CA ARG A 357 -24.22 29.57 0.68
C ARG A 357 -23.29 30.47 1.50
N LYS A 358 -23.07 31.70 1.03
CA LYS A 358 -22.26 32.69 1.72
C LYS A 358 -22.88 33.06 3.07
N SER A 359 -24.17 33.38 3.08
CA SER A 359 -24.87 33.75 4.31
C SER A 359 -24.86 32.62 5.35
N LEU A 360 -25.00 31.36 4.92
CA LEU A 360 -24.89 30.19 5.80
C LEU A 360 -23.51 30.11 6.47
N ILE A 361 -22.44 30.28 5.69
CA ILE A 361 -21.05 30.27 6.21
C ILE A 361 -20.83 31.42 7.20
N GLU A 362 -21.26 32.64 6.87
CA GLU A 362 -21.15 33.81 7.74
C GLU A 362 -21.87 33.57 9.07
N LYS A 363 -23.09 33.05 9.03
CA LYS A 363 -23.93 32.82 10.22
C LYS A 363 -23.38 31.74 11.13
N ILE A 364 -22.85 30.65 10.56
CA ILE A 364 -22.14 29.62 11.33
C ILE A 364 -20.90 30.23 12.02
N ALA A 365 -20.11 31.02 11.29
CA ALA A 365 -18.90 31.65 11.83
C ALA A 365 -19.21 32.66 12.95
N ASP A 366 -20.21 33.53 12.74
CA ASP A 366 -20.63 34.56 13.69
C ASP A 366 -21.22 33.92 14.96
N ALA A 367 -22.10 32.92 14.81
CA ALA A 367 -22.70 32.24 15.95
C ALA A 367 -21.65 31.50 16.78
N ALA A 368 -20.67 30.86 16.12
CA ALA A 368 -19.55 30.23 16.80
C ALA A 368 -18.67 31.25 17.53
N GLN A 369 -18.39 32.41 16.91
CA GLN A 369 -17.62 33.48 17.55
C GLN A 369 -18.33 34.04 18.78
N LEU A 370 -19.65 34.27 18.70
CA LEU A 370 -20.47 34.76 19.83
C LEU A 370 -20.47 33.80 21.02
N GLN A 371 -20.44 32.49 20.75
CA GLN A 371 -20.40 31.44 21.78
C GLN A 371 -18.96 31.05 22.19
N GLY A 372 -17.93 31.72 21.65
CA GLY A 372 -16.53 31.45 21.98
C GLY A 372 -16.00 30.10 21.46
N LEU A 373 -16.64 29.50 20.46
CA LEU A 373 -16.30 28.19 19.91
C LEU A 373 -15.11 28.28 18.94
N ARG A 374 -13.90 28.23 19.50
CA ARG A 374 -12.63 28.27 18.72
C ARG A 374 -12.40 27.06 17.81
N SER A 375 -13.21 26.00 17.98
CA SER A 375 -13.20 24.80 17.15
C SER A 375 -13.92 24.99 15.81
N VAL A 376 -14.53 26.15 15.55
CA VAL A 376 -15.15 26.48 14.26
C VAL A 376 -14.29 27.50 13.51
N SER A 377 -13.95 27.19 12.26
CA SER A 377 -13.22 28.11 11.38
C SER A 377 -13.27 27.65 9.93
N PHE A 378 -13.57 28.60 9.04
CA PHE A 378 -13.51 28.39 7.59
C PHE A 378 -12.15 28.80 7.00
N GLN A 379 -11.84 28.29 5.82
CA GLN A 379 -10.75 28.80 4.98
C GLN A 379 -11.10 30.21 4.46
N LYS A 380 -10.09 31.04 4.17
CA LYS A 380 -10.30 32.40 3.66
C LYS A 380 -11.13 32.44 2.37
N THR A 381 -10.99 31.43 1.52
CA THR A 381 -11.65 31.28 0.22
C THR A 381 -12.97 30.51 0.30
N ALA A 382 -13.47 30.23 1.51
CA ALA A 382 -14.69 29.43 1.69
C ALA A 382 -15.95 30.11 1.11
N MET A 383 -15.94 31.44 1.04
CA MET A 383 -17.05 32.26 0.55
C MET A 383 -16.84 32.76 -0.89
N ASP A 384 -15.80 32.29 -1.59
CA ASP A 384 -15.56 32.70 -2.97
C ASP A 384 -16.65 32.13 -3.89
N GLU A 385 -17.07 32.93 -4.88
CA GLU A 385 -18.05 32.50 -5.87
C GLU A 385 -17.54 31.27 -6.65
N GLY A 386 -18.38 30.24 -6.78
CA GLY A 386 -18.01 28.95 -7.38
C GLY A 386 -17.36 27.94 -6.43
N LYS A 387 -17.05 28.30 -5.17
CA LYS A 387 -16.58 27.34 -4.16
C LYS A 387 -17.72 26.39 -3.77
N LYS A 388 -17.54 25.10 -3.99
CA LYS A 388 -18.57 24.07 -3.71
C LYS A 388 -18.57 23.59 -2.26
N PHE A 389 -17.40 23.28 -1.71
CA PHE A 389 -17.30 22.60 -0.41
C PHE A 389 -16.50 23.41 0.60
N SER A 390 -16.94 23.47 1.85
CA SER A 390 -16.26 24.22 2.90
C SER A 390 -16.39 23.57 4.28
N LYS A 391 -15.30 22.93 4.70
CA LYS A 391 -15.15 22.32 6.03
C LYS A 391 -14.91 23.39 7.09
N PHE A 392 -15.44 23.19 8.29
CA PHE A 392 -15.37 24.21 9.34
C PHE A 392 -14.93 23.75 10.74
N LEU A 393 -14.59 22.47 10.95
CA LEU A 393 -14.11 22.00 12.26
C LEU A 393 -12.58 22.11 12.38
N LYS A 394 -12.11 22.52 13.57
CA LYS A 394 -10.70 22.60 13.97
C LYS A 394 -10.44 21.79 15.24
N GLY A 395 -9.23 21.20 15.33
CA GLY A 395 -8.87 20.32 16.43
C GLY A 395 -9.78 19.10 16.49
N ASN A 396 -10.21 18.64 15.32
CA ASN A 396 -11.26 17.66 15.09
C ASN A 396 -10.71 16.23 14.95
N GLU A 397 -9.55 15.97 15.56
CA GLU A 397 -8.88 14.67 15.51
C GLU A 397 -8.73 14.07 16.90
N ALA A 398 -8.80 12.73 16.95
CA ALA A 398 -8.48 11.90 18.10
C ALA A 398 -7.44 10.87 17.64
N HIS A 399 -6.36 10.71 18.42
CA HIS A 399 -5.36 9.69 18.15
C HIS A 399 -5.88 8.31 18.56
N VAL A 400 -5.60 7.31 17.73
CA VAL A 400 -5.89 5.91 17.96
C VAL A 400 -4.54 5.19 17.92
N SER A 401 -4.16 4.53 19.01
CA SER A 401 -2.83 3.94 19.12
C SER A 401 -2.72 2.63 18.36
N ASP A 402 -3.84 1.91 18.26
CA ASP A 402 -4.01 0.70 17.47
C ASP A 402 -5.30 0.78 16.63
N THR A 403 -5.17 0.89 15.31
CA THR A 403 -6.33 1.00 14.39
C THR A 403 -7.07 -0.31 14.16
N GLN A 404 -6.62 -1.39 14.80
CA GLN A 404 -7.33 -2.67 14.89
C GLN A 404 -8.03 -2.85 16.25
N ASN A 405 -7.90 -1.89 17.16
CA ASN A 405 -8.55 -1.94 18.46
C ASN A 405 -9.92 -1.25 18.45
N ILE A 406 -10.98 -2.06 18.40
CA ILE A 406 -12.38 -1.63 18.36
C ILE A 406 -12.72 -0.69 19.53
N GLU A 407 -12.28 -0.99 20.76
CA GLU A 407 -12.58 -0.19 21.94
C GLU A 407 -11.93 1.20 21.89
N GLU A 408 -10.71 1.30 21.33
CA GLU A 408 -10.04 2.59 21.14
C GLU A 408 -10.75 3.46 20.10
N ILE A 409 -11.21 2.84 19.01
CA ILE A 409 -11.94 3.54 17.95
C ILE A 409 -13.30 4.02 18.48
N GLU A 410 -14.06 3.18 19.18
CA GLU A 410 -15.33 3.56 19.82
C GLU A 410 -15.13 4.76 20.75
N LYS A 411 -14.12 4.67 21.63
CA LYS A 411 -13.80 5.75 22.57
C LYS A 411 -13.44 7.04 21.84
N ALA A 412 -12.71 6.96 20.73
CA ALA A 412 -12.38 8.10 19.90
C ALA A 412 -13.63 8.71 19.23
N MET A 413 -14.54 7.88 18.71
CA MET A 413 -15.82 8.32 18.12
C MET A 413 -16.66 9.08 19.15
N ARG A 414 -16.94 8.47 20.30
CA ARG A 414 -17.72 9.10 21.39
C ARG A 414 -17.08 10.40 21.87
N SER A 415 -15.75 10.40 22.03
CA SER A 415 -14.98 11.59 22.43
C SER A 415 -15.14 12.75 21.43
N LEU A 416 -15.06 12.49 20.13
CA LEU A 416 -15.24 13.51 19.10
C LEU A 416 -16.70 14.00 19.05
N LEU A 417 -17.68 13.11 19.06
CA LEU A 417 -19.10 13.50 19.05
C LEU A 417 -19.45 14.36 20.27
N LYS A 418 -18.97 14.00 21.45
CA LYS A 418 -19.15 14.79 22.68
C LYS A 418 -18.44 16.13 22.62
N LYS A 419 -17.21 16.18 22.09
CA LYS A 419 -16.41 17.41 21.99
C LYS A 419 -17.08 18.47 21.11
N PHE A 420 -17.83 18.06 20.10
CA PHE A 420 -18.46 18.96 19.12
C PHE A 420 -19.97 19.16 19.34
N GLU A 421 -20.54 18.62 20.41
CA GLU A 421 -21.97 18.78 20.77
C GLU A 421 -22.43 20.25 20.74
N SER A 422 -21.68 21.15 21.37
CA SER A 422 -22.02 22.58 21.40
C SER A 422 -21.96 23.21 20.00
N VAL A 423 -21.11 22.72 19.11
CA VAL A 423 -21.04 23.18 17.71
C VAL A 423 -22.29 22.73 16.97
N PHE A 424 -22.72 21.47 17.13
CA PHE A 424 -23.95 20.96 16.52
C PHE A 424 -25.17 21.78 16.94
N GLN A 425 -25.30 22.08 18.24
CA GLN A 425 -26.38 22.91 18.76
C GLN A 425 -26.36 24.33 18.19
N VAL A 426 -25.18 24.98 18.16
CA VAL A 426 -25.04 26.35 17.64
C VAL A 426 -25.36 26.43 16.15
N VAL A 427 -24.90 25.45 15.36
CA VAL A 427 -25.25 25.38 13.94
C VAL A 427 -26.76 25.14 13.80
N GLY A 428 -27.33 24.19 14.54
CA GLY A 428 -28.78 23.90 14.51
C GLY A 428 -29.65 25.14 14.74
N ASN A 429 -29.20 26.06 15.59
CA ASN A 429 -29.91 27.31 15.91
C ASN A 429 -29.88 28.36 14.78
N VAL A 430 -28.90 28.31 13.86
CA VAL A 430 -28.85 29.27 12.73
C VAL A 430 -29.61 28.76 11.51
N LEU A 431 -29.83 27.44 11.39
CA LEU A 431 -30.44 26.84 10.21
C LEU A 431 -31.90 27.23 9.89
N PRO A 432 -32.78 27.54 10.87
CA PRO A 432 -34.19 27.86 10.56
C PRO A 432 -34.39 29.03 9.60
N GLU A 433 -33.47 30.01 9.57
CA GLU A 433 -33.59 31.16 8.66
C GLU A 433 -33.40 30.79 7.18
N PHE A 434 -32.81 29.62 6.93
CA PHE A 434 -32.52 29.11 5.59
C PHE A 434 -33.60 28.18 5.05
N LYS A 435 -34.59 27.77 5.86
CA LYS A 435 -35.71 26.92 5.41
C LYS A 435 -36.43 27.48 4.18
N ARG A 436 -36.45 28.81 4.02
CA ARG A 436 -37.03 29.51 2.86
C ARG A 436 -36.37 29.20 1.51
N PHE A 437 -35.14 28.67 1.51
CA PHE A 437 -34.41 28.30 0.29
C PHE A 437 -34.66 26.84 -0.14
N GLY A 438 -35.28 26.03 0.73
CA GLY A 438 -35.68 24.68 0.39
C GLY A 438 -36.93 24.66 -0.49
N TYR A 439 -37.07 23.63 -1.31
CA TYR A 439 -38.22 23.45 -2.21
C TYR A 439 -38.80 22.03 -2.11
N LEU A 440 -40.10 21.88 -2.34
CA LEU A 440 -40.75 20.57 -2.45
C LEU A 440 -40.54 19.99 -3.84
N SER A 441 -40.32 18.68 -3.94
CA SER A 441 -40.19 18.01 -5.23
C SER A 441 -41.46 18.21 -6.08
N PRO A 442 -41.37 18.32 -7.42
CA PRO A 442 -42.54 18.48 -8.29
C PRO A 442 -43.63 17.39 -8.11
N LEU A 443 -43.25 16.19 -7.66
CA LEU A 443 -44.17 15.09 -7.38
C LEU A 443 -45.02 15.30 -6.10
N GLU A 444 -44.46 15.97 -5.09
CA GLU A 444 -45.15 16.22 -3.81
C GLU A 444 -46.02 17.48 -3.83
N ASN A 445 -45.64 18.45 -4.67
CA ASN A 445 -46.43 19.67 -4.90
C ASN A 445 -47.81 19.33 -5.52
N ALA A 446 -47.90 18.29 -6.35
CA ALA A 446 -49.17 17.80 -6.89
C ALA A 446 -50.07 17.17 -5.80
N ALA A 447 -49.48 16.40 -4.86
CA ALA A 447 -50.20 15.79 -3.75
C ALA A 447 -50.71 16.83 -2.72
N ALA A 448 -49.91 17.86 -2.43
CA ALA A 448 -50.29 18.94 -1.52
C ALA A 448 -51.37 19.88 -2.10
N THR A 449 -51.42 20.03 -3.43
CA THR A 449 -52.45 20.81 -4.12
C THR A 449 -53.78 20.05 -4.18
N LEU A 450 -53.75 18.73 -4.38
CA LEU A 450 -54.94 17.86 -4.36
C LEU A 450 -55.56 17.65 -2.97
N ALA A 451 -54.82 17.88 -1.89
CA ALA A 451 -55.35 17.80 -0.51
C ALA A 451 -55.99 19.11 -0.02
N LYS A 452 -55.91 20.20 -0.81
CA LYS A 452 -56.49 21.52 -0.51
C LYS A 452 -57.69 21.89 -1.38
N GLU A 453 -58.06 21.01 -2.32
CA GLU A 453 -59.36 21.00 -3.01
C GLU A 453 -60.26 19.91 -2.41
#